data_AF-A0A2P2FXW9-F1
#
_entry.id   AF-A0A2P2FXW9-F1
#
_cell.length_a   1.000
_cell.length_b   1.000
_cell.length_c   1.000
_cell.angle_alpha   90.00
_cell.angle_beta   90.00
_cell.angle_gamma   90.00
#
_symmetry.space_group_name_H-M   'P 1'
#
loop_
_entity.id
_entity.type
_entity.pdbx_description
1 polymer ?
#
loop_
_entity_poly.entity_id
_entity_poly.type
_entity_poly.pdbx_seq_one_letter_code
_entity_poly.pdbx_strand_id
1 'polypeptide(L)'
;MKLKRSGRVLALGVSLAILPLIAPGVAAAAPALAPIDLGTLPGDQYSEVNAVNDGGVMVGSSTPLDGQIKYHAAKWDAQGRISALPGLGGEQSKATDVNRGGAAVGWALKDATWNQTAVKWAPDGTVTALPYLPGGDHAIANAITDGGVIVGAGRAADGKLHAVRWNPDGTVVDLGGLPGGTYANAEWITPDGRTVAGTASDAAGNNHVVRWNLAGAITDLSPGNPYSTPEDMNDFGVIVGSAELNGNPKPVRWERDGRMTWLEYPESGPAWAKAVNNAGAAAGGGYLVFGTESPAKWNRAGTRTTLSTERGLGYDIDRLGTVVGLEDNIAAKWAADGTRTVLGALPGGTYSVATHIAPNGTIIGVSENENGRTRAVYWPAG
;
A
#
# COMPACT_ATOMS: atom_id res chain seq x y z
N MET A 1 -21.67 -7.47 -101.71
CA MET A 1 -23.12 -7.45 -101.40
C MET A 1 -23.53 -8.82 -100.85
N LYS A 2 -23.85 -8.91 -99.53
CA LYS A 2 -24.57 -9.96 -98.75
C LYS A 2 -24.12 -11.45 -98.92
N LEU A 3 -24.05 -12.38 -97.95
CA LEU A 3 -24.66 -12.66 -96.62
C LEU A 3 -23.63 -13.45 -95.74
N LYS A 4 -23.50 -13.28 -94.41
CA LYS A 4 -24.18 -14.00 -93.26
C LYS A 4 -24.30 -15.53 -93.46
N ARG A 5 -23.96 -16.47 -92.55
CA ARG A 5 -23.99 -16.61 -91.07
C ARG A 5 -23.16 -17.90 -90.74
N SER A 6 -22.31 -17.96 -89.70
CA SER A 6 -22.53 -18.36 -88.29
C SER A 6 -21.83 -19.68 -87.92
N GLY A 7 -20.95 -19.63 -86.92
CA GLY A 7 -20.48 -20.77 -86.13
C GLY A 7 -20.05 -20.27 -84.76
N ARG A 8 -20.89 -20.47 -83.74
CA ARG A 8 -20.59 -20.17 -82.33
C ARG A 8 -19.79 -21.33 -81.74
N VAL A 9 -18.67 -21.04 -81.10
CA VAL A 9 -18.00 -21.93 -80.14
C VAL A 9 -18.14 -21.28 -78.76
N LEU A 10 -18.72 -22.02 -77.81
CA LEU A 10 -18.75 -21.64 -76.40
C LEU A 10 -17.35 -21.81 -75.79
N ALA A 11 -16.85 -20.78 -75.10
CA ALA A 11 -15.78 -20.92 -74.13
C ALA A 11 -16.33 -20.46 -72.77
N LEU A 12 -16.41 -21.37 -71.80
CA LEU A 12 -16.67 -21.04 -70.40
C LEU A 12 -15.44 -20.31 -69.86
N GLY A 13 -15.57 -19.00 -69.62
CA GLY A 13 -14.62 -18.24 -68.81
C GLY A 13 -14.98 -18.37 -67.34
N VAL A 14 -14.12 -19.02 -66.55
CA VAL A 14 -14.19 -19.04 -65.08
C VAL A 14 -13.91 -17.63 -64.57
N SER A 15 -14.88 -17.03 -63.89
CA SER A 15 -14.69 -15.73 -63.22
C SER A 15 -14.07 -15.97 -61.85
N LEU A 16 -12.81 -15.57 -61.66
CA LEU A 16 -12.20 -15.48 -60.33
C LEU A 16 -12.79 -14.28 -59.59
N ALA A 17 -13.57 -14.54 -58.54
CA ALA A 17 -13.93 -13.52 -57.56
C ALA A 17 -12.73 -13.33 -56.61
N ILE A 18 -12.10 -12.15 -56.67
CA ILE A 18 -11.11 -11.74 -55.67
C ILE A 18 -11.90 -11.26 -54.44
N LEU A 19 -11.93 -12.07 -53.39
CA LEU A 19 -12.38 -11.64 -52.07
C LEU A 19 -11.24 -10.86 -51.39
N PRO A 20 -11.48 -9.67 -50.82
CA PRO A 20 -10.46 -8.96 -50.07
C PRO A 20 -10.12 -9.76 -48.81
N LEU A 21 -8.82 -10.05 -48.64
CA LEU A 21 -8.27 -10.64 -47.44
C LEU A 21 -8.37 -9.58 -46.32
N ILE A 22 -9.37 -9.69 -45.45
CA ILE A 22 -9.40 -8.92 -44.20
C ILE A 22 -8.38 -9.59 -43.28
N ALA A 23 -7.15 -9.07 -43.29
CA ALA A 23 -6.21 -9.39 -42.22
C ALA A 23 -6.84 -8.91 -40.90
N PRO A 24 -6.96 -9.75 -39.85
CA PRO A 24 -7.34 -9.26 -38.54
C PRO A 24 -6.31 -8.20 -38.15
N GLY A 25 -6.78 -6.96 -38.03
CA GLY A 25 -5.97 -5.86 -37.53
C GLY A 25 -5.44 -6.27 -36.18
N VAL A 26 -4.12 -6.42 -36.07
CA VAL A 26 -3.45 -6.42 -34.78
C VAL A 26 -3.75 -5.03 -34.23
N ALA A 27 -4.72 -4.94 -33.31
CA ALA A 27 -4.86 -3.75 -32.51
C ALA A 27 -3.48 -3.53 -31.89
N ALA A 28 -2.80 -2.45 -32.29
CA ALA A 28 -1.59 -2.03 -31.62
C ALA A 28 -1.98 -1.91 -30.14
N ALA A 29 -1.33 -2.70 -29.28
CA ALA A 29 -1.50 -2.58 -27.85
C ALA A 29 -1.32 -1.10 -27.52
N ALA A 30 -2.32 -0.48 -26.88
CA ALA A 30 -2.15 0.85 -26.34
C ALA A 30 -0.84 0.86 -25.54
N PRO A 31 0.04 1.87 -25.69
CA PRO A 31 1.30 1.88 -24.97
C PRO A 31 1.00 1.67 -23.49
N ALA A 32 1.65 0.66 -22.88
CA ALA A 32 1.58 0.48 -21.44
C ALA A 32 1.91 1.83 -20.79
N LEU A 33 1.12 2.25 -19.81
CA LEU A 33 1.38 3.47 -19.05
C LEU A 33 2.76 3.31 -18.43
N ALA A 34 3.81 3.88 -19.02
CA ALA A 34 5.15 3.69 -18.49
C ALA A 34 5.26 4.39 -17.13
N PRO A 35 5.85 3.74 -16.11
CA PRO A 35 6.12 4.41 -14.84
C PRO A 35 7.08 5.59 -15.05
N ILE A 36 6.91 6.62 -14.23
CA ILE A 36 7.81 7.76 -14.15
C ILE A 36 8.69 7.58 -12.92
N ASP A 37 10.01 7.58 -13.11
CA ASP A 37 11.01 7.53 -12.02
C ASP A 37 10.94 8.80 -11.17
N LEU A 38 10.69 8.63 -9.87
CA LEU A 38 10.65 9.72 -8.89
C LEU A 38 12.04 10.12 -8.38
N GLY A 39 13.09 9.43 -8.80
CA GLY A 39 14.47 9.80 -8.48
C GLY A 39 14.94 9.31 -7.11
N THR A 40 16.17 9.70 -6.77
CA THR A 40 16.80 9.49 -5.45
C THR A 40 17.46 10.78 -4.97
N LEU A 41 17.77 10.84 -3.67
CA LEU A 41 18.59 11.93 -3.13
C LEU A 41 20.01 11.85 -3.71
N PRO A 42 20.76 12.97 -3.79
CA PRO A 42 22.12 12.95 -4.28
C PRO A 42 23.01 11.96 -3.52
N GLY A 43 23.62 11.01 -4.25
CA GLY A 43 24.46 9.95 -3.70
C GLY A 43 23.73 8.63 -3.41
N ASP A 44 22.39 8.66 -3.38
CA ASP A 44 21.57 7.48 -3.13
C ASP A 44 21.20 6.73 -4.42
N GLN A 45 20.91 5.44 -4.27
CA GLN A 45 20.67 4.52 -5.39
C GLN A 45 19.24 3.96 -5.41
N TYR A 46 18.56 3.91 -4.26
CA TYR A 46 17.22 3.34 -4.10
C TYR A 46 16.27 4.33 -3.46
N SER A 47 14.98 4.25 -3.78
CA SER A 47 13.95 5.08 -3.18
C SER A 47 12.62 4.34 -3.06
N GLU A 48 11.81 4.77 -2.10
CA GLU A 48 10.48 4.25 -1.81
C GLU A 48 9.58 5.38 -1.31
N VAL A 49 8.33 5.41 -1.78
CA VAL A 49 7.27 6.27 -1.24
C VAL A 49 6.44 5.44 -0.26
N ASN A 50 6.27 5.94 0.95
CA ASN A 50 5.45 5.30 1.98
C ASN A 50 4.04 5.89 2.05
N ALA A 51 3.87 7.17 1.72
CA ALA A 51 2.57 7.84 1.76
C ALA A 51 2.47 8.96 0.73
N VAL A 52 1.24 9.25 0.30
CA VAL A 52 0.87 10.34 -0.61
C VAL A 52 -0.42 10.99 -0.14
N ASN A 53 -0.51 12.32 -0.25
CA ASN A 53 -1.73 13.05 0.07
C ASN A 53 -2.54 13.46 -1.18
N ASP A 54 -3.75 13.99 -0.97
CA ASP A 54 -4.64 14.48 -2.04
C ASP A 54 -4.01 15.52 -2.98
N GLY A 55 -2.99 16.25 -2.50
CA GLY A 55 -2.25 17.24 -3.28
C GLY A 55 -1.15 16.66 -4.16
N GLY A 56 -0.92 15.34 -4.11
CA GLY A 56 0.17 14.66 -4.82
C GLY A 56 1.54 14.81 -4.13
N VAL A 57 1.58 15.35 -2.91
CA VAL A 57 2.81 15.37 -2.12
C VAL A 57 3.04 13.96 -1.56
N MET A 58 4.24 13.44 -1.78
CA MET A 58 4.64 12.11 -1.35
C MET A 58 5.79 12.20 -0.32
N VAL A 59 5.85 11.24 0.59
CA VAL A 59 6.95 11.10 1.54
C VAL A 59 7.40 9.65 1.66
N GLY A 60 8.65 9.46 2.03
CA GLY A 60 9.23 8.14 2.18
C GLY A 60 10.72 8.18 2.49
N SER A 61 11.49 7.35 1.79
CA SER A 61 12.93 7.25 2.00
C SER A 61 13.72 7.09 0.71
N SER A 62 14.97 7.55 0.76
CA SER A 62 16.03 7.27 -0.19
C SER A 62 17.16 6.56 0.54
N THR A 63 17.87 5.62 -0.09
CA THR A 63 18.97 4.87 0.53
C THR A 63 20.18 4.71 -0.39
N PRO A 64 21.41 4.66 0.18
CA PRO A 64 22.64 4.61 -0.60
C PRO A 64 22.89 3.26 -1.27
N LEU A 65 22.53 2.17 -0.61
CA LEU A 65 22.79 0.80 -1.04
C LEU A 65 21.61 -0.09 -0.64
N ASP A 66 21.34 -1.13 -1.44
CA ASP A 66 20.27 -2.08 -1.15
C ASP A 66 20.51 -2.78 0.19
N GLY A 67 19.43 -3.00 0.93
CA GLY A 67 19.47 -3.67 2.24
C GLY A 67 20.25 -2.93 3.34
N GLN A 68 20.82 -1.75 3.09
CA GLN A 68 21.39 -0.94 4.17
C GLN A 68 20.31 -0.15 4.90
N ILE A 69 20.37 -0.17 6.23
CA ILE A 69 19.42 0.51 7.12
C ILE A 69 19.66 2.04 7.11
N LYS A 70 20.47 2.60 6.21
CA LYS A 70 20.73 4.05 6.13
C LYS A 70 19.63 4.78 5.37
N TYR A 71 18.44 4.83 5.96
CA TYR A 71 17.31 5.60 5.43
C TYR A 71 17.59 7.10 5.52
N HIS A 72 17.37 7.81 4.42
CA HIS A 72 17.28 9.26 4.38
C HIS A 72 15.83 9.63 4.08
N ALA A 73 15.16 10.33 5.00
CA ALA A 73 13.79 10.76 4.79
C ALA A 73 13.72 11.69 3.58
N ALA A 74 12.78 11.41 2.69
CA ALA A 74 12.61 12.12 1.44
C ALA A 74 11.17 12.59 1.25
N LYS A 75 11.01 13.69 0.54
CA LYS A 75 9.74 14.26 0.10
C LYS A 75 9.78 14.49 -1.40
N TRP A 76 8.71 14.10 -2.07
CA TRP A 76 8.46 14.47 -3.46
C TRP A 76 7.27 15.42 -3.53
N ASP A 77 7.39 16.46 -4.34
CA ASP A 77 6.23 17.30 -4.65
C ASP A 77 5.31 16.66 -5.70
N ALA A 78 4.21 17.34 -6.01
CA ALA A 78 3.23 16.88 -6.98
C ALA A 78 3.77 16.75 -8.42
N GLN A 79 4.97 17.27 -8.70
CA GLN A 79 5.67 17.11 -9.97
C GLN A 79 6.70 15.98 -9.92
N GLY A 80 6.80 15.26 -8.80
CA GLY A 80 7.75 14.19 -8.58
C GLY A 80 9.18 14.66 -8.28
N ARG A 81 9.38 15.94 -7.92
CA ARG A 81 10.72 16.45 -7.58
C ARG A 81 11.09 16.06 -6.15
N ILE A 82 12.18 15.31 -6.00
CA ILE A 82 12.67 14.85 -4.70
C ILE A 82 13.47 15.92 -3.96
N SER A 83 13.29 15.97 -2.63
CA SER A 83 14.08 16.77 -1.69
C SER A 83 14.28 16.00 -0.39
N ALA A 84 15.38 16.27 0.32
CA ALA A 84 15.64 15.66 1.61
C ALA A 84 14.78 16.31 2.70
N LEU A 85 14.25 15.49 3.60
CA LEU A 85 13.69 15.94 4.87
C LEU A 85 14.81 15.94 5.93
N PRO A 86 15.09 17.06 6.61
CA PRO A 86 16.18 17.15 7.59
C PRO A 86 16.04 16.15 8.74
N GLY A 87 17.15 15.52 9.15
CA GLY A 87 17.22 14.70 10.36
C GLY A 87 17.45 15.51 11.64
N LEU A 88 17.68 14.82 12.77
CA LEU A 88 17.97 15.44 14.08
C LEU A 88 19.46 15.50 14.43
N GLY A 89 20.34 15.24 13.45
CA GLY A 89 21.80 15.21 13.63
C GLY A 89 22.42 13.81 13.52
N GLY A 90 21.62 12.74 13.62
CA GLY A 90 22.04 11.37 13.33
C GLY A 90 21.99 11.02 11.84
N GLU A 91 22.51 9.85 11.47
CA GLU A 91 22.66 9.43 10.07
C GLU A 91 21.39 8.88 9.42
N GLN A 92 20.29 8.69 10.16
CA GLN A 92 19.10 8.01 9.63
C GLN A 92 17.80 8.72 9.96
N SER A 93 16.88 8.66 9.00
CA SER A 93 15.51 9.14 9.13
C SER A 93 14.60 8.46 8.09
N LYS A 94 13.33 8.28 8.43
CA LYS A 94 12.31 7.79 7.51
C LYS A 94 11.01 8.54 7.74
N ALA A 95 10.38 9.01 6.67
CA ALA A 95 9.03 9.56 6.73
C ALA A 95 8.02 8.45 6.44
N THR A 96 6.96 8.37 7.25
CA THR A 96 5.96 7.28 7.20
C THR A 96 4.63 7.75 6.66
N ASP A 97 4.21 8.97 6.99
CA ASP A 97 2.89 9.50 6.62
C ASP A 97 2.93 11.03 6.39
N VAL A 98 1.97 11.53 5.62
CA VAL A 98 1.82 12.94 5.25
C VAL A 98 0.35 13.36 5.19
N ASN A 99 0.01 14.42 5.91
CA ASN A 99 -1.35 14.95 5.92
C ASN A 99 -1.63 15.85 4.70
N ARG A 100 -2.89 16.30 4.54
CA ARG A 100 -3.33 17.15 3.42
C ARG A 100 -2.60 18.49 3.36
N GLY A 101 -2.18 19.02 4.52
CA GLY A 101 -1.38 20.25 4.61
C GLY A 101 0.08 20.09 4.19
N GLY A 102 0.54 18.86 3.92
CA GLY A 102 1.92 18.55 3.56
C GLY A 102 2.86 18.47 4.76
N ALA A 103 2.32 18.41 5.98
CA ALA A 103 3.10 18.08 7.17
C ALA A 103 3.28 16.55 7.22
N ALA A 104 4.50 16.11 7.48
CA ALA A 104 4.87 14.70 7.49
C ALA A 104 5.31 14.25 8.88
N VAL A 105 5.25 12.95 9.13
CA VAL A 105 5.72 12.32 10.36
C VAL A 105 6.58 11.10 10.06
N GLY A 106 7.32 10.65 11.08
CA GLY A 106 8.14 9.46 10.99
C GLY A 106 9.12 9.40 12.14
N TRP A 107 10.34 8.97 11.86
CA TRP A 107 11.41 8.88 12.86
C TRP A 107 12.75 9.38 12.32
N ALA A 108 13.60 9.83 13.22
CA ALA A 108 14.99 10.18 12.96
C ALA A 108 15.89 9.81 14.14
N LEU A 109 17.16 9.53 13.86
CA LEU A 109 18.20 9.39 14.87
C LEU A 109 18.73 10.77 15.27
N LYS A 110 18.96 10.97 16.57
CA LYS A 110 19.65 12.17 17.09
C LYS A 110 21.16 12.05 16.98
N ASP A 111 21.67 10.82 17.08
CA ASP A 111 23.10 10.50 17.12
C ASP A 111 23.32 9.01 16.75
N ALA A 112 24.52 8.48 17.01
CA ALA A 112 24.91 7.10 16.71
C ALA A 112 24.43 6.06 17.73
N THR A 113 23.59 6.41 18.71
CA THR A 113 23.05 5.47 19.72
C THR A 113 21.93 4.58 19.17
N TRP A 114 21.51 4.77 17.91
CA TRP A 114 20.47 4.00 17.23
C TRP A 114 19.06 4.09 17.87
N ASN A 115 18.88 4.94 18.89
CA ASN A 115 17.57 5.23 19.44
C ASN A 115 16.79 6.16 18.49
N GLN A 116 15.66 5.64 17.99
CA GLN A 116 14.74 6.40 17.15
C GLN A 116 13.98 7.45 17.97
N THR A 117 13.87 8.64 17.38
CA THR A 117 13.03 9.73 17.87
C THR A 117 11.91 9.95 16.88
N ALA A 118 10.67 9.95 17.36
CA ALA A 118 9.53 10.35 16.55
C ALA A 118 9.67 11.82 16.16
N VAL A 119 9.43 12.14 14.89
CA VAL A 119 9.59 13.51 14.36
C VAL A 119 8.39 13.92 13.54
N LYS A 120 8.19 15.23 13.47
CA LYS A 120 7.25 15.89 12.57
C LYS A 120 8.03 16.87 11.69
N TRP A 121 7.82 16.80 10.39
CA TRP A 121 8.27 17.80 9.43
C TRP A 121 7.11 18.73 9.07
N ALA A 122 7.32 20.03 9.20
CA ALA A 122 6.40 21.03 8.67
C ALA A 122 6.45 21.05 7.13
N PRO A 123 5.46 21.65 6.44
CA PRO A 123 5.44 21.69 4.97
C PRO A 123 6.68 22.30 4.33
N ASP A 124 7.34 23.23 5.03
CA ASP A 124 8.59 23.88 4.64
C ASP A 124 9.86 23.04 4.92
N GLY A 125 9.71 21.85 5.48
CA GLY A 125 10.80 20.93 5.82
C GLY A 125 11.35 21.09 7.24
N THR A 126 10.87 22.07 8.03
CA THR A 126 11.33 22.23 9.42
C THR A 126 11.04 20.98 10.24
N VAL A 127 12.07 20.38 10.84
CA VAL A 127 11.95 19.17 11.66
C VAL A 127 11.79 19.52 13.14
N THR A 128 10.83 18.88 13.79
CA THR A 128 10.59 18.97 15.23
C THR A 128 10.56 17.57 15.82
N ALA A 129 11.35 17.35 16.87
CA ALA A 129 11.28 16.12 17.66
C ALA A 129 9.99 16.10 18.50
N LEU A 130 9.27 14.99 18.46
CA LEU A 130 8.13 14.74 19.35
C LEU A 130 8.64 14.25 20.72
N PRO A 131 7.98 14.60 21.84
CA PRO A 131 8.41 14.18 23.15
C PRO A 131 8.25 12.66 23.35
N TYR A 132 9.17 12.05 24.08
CA TYR A 132 9.01 10.67 24.56
C TYR A 132 7.97 10.60 25.67
N LEU A 133 7.47 9.39 25.92
CA LEU A 133 6.79 9.10 27.19
C LEU A 133 7.72 9.41 28.37
N PRO A 134 7.19 9.85 29.53
CA PRO A 134 8.00 10.06 30.72
C PRO A 134 8.81 8.80 31.09
N GLY A 135 10.13 8.94 31.20
CA GLY A 135 11.06 7.83 31.48
C GLY A 135 11.47 7.01 30.25
N GLY A 136 10.95 7.31 29.06
CA GLY A 136 11.31 6.68 27.79
C GLY A 136 12.43 7.39 27.03
N ASP A 137 13.01 6.69 26.06
CA ASP A 137 14.11 7.16 25.21
C ASP A 137 13.97 6.80 23.72
N HIS A 138 12.86 6.16 23.35
CA HIS A 138 12.59 5.67 22.01
C HIS A 138 11.14 5.97 21.61
N ALA A 139 10.95 6.44 20.37
CA ALA A 139 9.63 6.57 19.77
C ALA A 139 9.70 6.59 18.23
N ILE A 140 8.60 6.17 17.61
CA ILE A 140 8.32 6.31 16.18
C ILE A 140 6.92 6.88 16.00
N ALA A 141 6.73 7.74 14.99
CA ALA A 141 5.41 8.17 14.54
C ALA A 141 5.05 7.40 13.27
N ASN A 142 3.81 6.91 13.19
CA ASN A 142 3.33 6.10 12.07
C ASN A 142 2.32 6.86 11.22
N ALA A 143 1.32 7.51 11.83
CA ALA A 143 0.24 8.20 11.13
C ALA A 143 -0.08 9.59 11.70
N ILE A 144 -0.62 10.48 10.87
CA ILE A 144 -0.99 11.86 11.22
C ILE A 144 -2.35 12.25 10.62
N THR A 145 -3.22 12.87 11.42
CA THR A 145 -4.46 13.48 10.92
C THR A 145 -4.23 14.90 10.38
N ASP A 146 -5.17 15.40 9.58
CA ASP A 146 -5.19 16.81 9.16
C ASP A 146 -5.28 17.80 10.33
N GLY A 147 -5.88 17.37 11.44
CA GLY A 147 -5.90 18.12 12.70
C GLY A 147 -4.56 18.13 13.44
N GLY A 148 -3.56 17.37 12.97
CA GLY A 148 -2.22 17.30 13.56
C GLY A 148 -2.10 16.34 14.74
N VAL A 149 -3.07 15.44 14.93
CA VAL A 149 -2.95 14.34 15.89
C VAL A 149 -2.07 13.26 15.27
N ILE A 150 -1.09 12.78 16.01
CA ILE A 150 -0.11 11.80 15.53
C ILE A 150 -0.21 10.56 16.42
N VAL A 151 -0.07 9.37 15.84
CA VAL A 151 -0.01 8.10 16.58
C VAL A 151 1.23 7.30 16.21
N GLY A 152 1.66 6.41 17.10
CA GLY A 152 2.80 5.55 16.89
C GLY A 152 3.10 4.64 18.07
N ALA A 153 4.39 4.36 18.28
CA ALA A 153 4.87 3.60 19.43
C ALA A 153 5.97 4.37 20.18
N GLY A 154 6.06 4.14 21.50
CA GLY A 154 7.08 4.72 22.36
C GLY A 154 7.45 3.78 23.49
N ARG A 155 8.72 3.82 23.93
CA ARG A 155 9.16 3.05 25.10
C ARG A 155 8.68 3.75 26.37
N ALA A 156 7.94 3.04 27.21
CA ALA A 156 7.48 3.54 28.51
C ALA A 156 8.54 3.31 29.61
N ALA A 157 8.31 3.87 30.80
CA ALA A 157 9.23 3.78 31.94
C ALA A 157 9.47 2.34 32.44
N ASP A 158 8.58 1.41 32.12
CA ASP A 158 8.72 -0.02 32.43
C ASP A 158 9.55 -0.79 31.39
N GLY A 159 10.07 -0.09 30.38
CA GLY A 159 10.89 -0.64 29.30
C GLY A 159 10.09 -1.27 28.16
N LYS A 160 8.75 -1.32 28.23
CA LYS A 160 7.90 -1.90 27.20
C LYS A 160 7.61 -0.89 26.08
N LEU A 161 7.25 -1.39 24.90
CA LEU A 161 6.73 -0.55 23.83
C LEU A 161 5.22 -0.40 24.00
N HIS A 162 4.77 0.83 24.18
CA HIS A 162 3.36 1.20 24.26
C HIS A 162 2.93 1.93 22.99
N ALA A 163 1.64 1.79 22.64
CA ALA A 163 1.03 2.68 21.67
C ALA A 163 0.97 4.10 22.27
N VAL A 164 1.21 5.11 21.44
CA VAL A 164 1.25 6.52 21.88
C VAL A 164 0.45 7.42 20.95
N ARG A 165 -0.04 8.52 21.50
CA ARG A 165 -0.65 9.62 20.75
C ARG A 165 0.01 10.94 21.10
N TRP A 166 0.42 11.72 20.11
CA TRP A 166 0.79 13.12 20.28
C TRP A 166 -0.37 14.01 19.84
N ASN A 167 -0.81 14.89 20.74
CA ASN A 167 -1.84 15.87 20.45
C ASN A 167 -1.24 17.11 19.78
N PRO A 168 -2.05 17.93 19.09
CA PRO A 168 -1.55 19.12 18.38
C PRO A 168 -0.88 20.17 19.27
N ASP A 169 -1.18 20.15 20.58
CA ASP A 169 -0.55 21.03 21.59
C ASP A 169 0.86 20.55 22.02
N GLY A 170 1.34 19.44 21.44
CA GLY A 170 2.65 18.86 21.74
C GLY A 170 2.65 17.88 22.92
N THR A 171 1.51 17.63 23.56
CA THR A 171 1.43 16.64 24.65
C THR A 171 1.46 15.21 24.11
N VAL A 172 2.17 14.32 24.81
CA VAL A 172 2.16 12.87 24.53
C VAL A 172 1.26 12.15 25.54
N VAL A 173 0.46 11.23 25.03
CA VAL A 173 -0.45 10.38 25.80
C VAL A 173 -0.05 8.92 25.58
N ASP A 174 0.16 8.20 26.68
CA ASP A 174 0.33 6.76 26.69
C ASP A 174 -1.03 6.09 26.45
N LEU A 175 -1.17 5.33 25.36
CA LEU A 175 -2.36 4.52 25.07
C LEU A 175 -2.24 3.10 25.64
N GLY A 176 -1.06 2.71 26.12
CA GLY A 176 -0.77 1.41 26.70
C GLY A 176 -0.78 0.26 25.70
N GLY A 177 -0.78 -0.96 26.23
CA GLY A 177 -0.93 -2.22 25.51
C GLY A 177 -1.89 -3.17 26.21
N LEU A 178 -1.99 -4.41 25.72
CA LEU A 178 -2.83 -5.42 26.36
C LEU A 178 -2.23 -5.85 27.72
N PRO A 179 -3.07 -6.22 28.71
CA PRO A 179 -2.59 -6.67 30.01
C PRO A 179 -1.58 -7.84 29.89
N GLY A 180 -0.42 -7.69 30.53
CA GLY A 180 0.66 -8.68 30.51
C GLY A 180 1.53 -8.66 29.24
N GLY A 181 1.10 -7.96 28.19
CA GLY A 181 1.88 -7.76 26.97
C GLY A 181 3.14 -6.92 27.17
N THR A 182 3.99 -6.93 26.15
CA THR A 182 5.28 -6.19 26.11
C THR A 182 5.39 -5.26 24.91
N TYR A 183 4.46 -5.36 23.96
CA TYR A 183 4.48 -4.63 22.71
C TYR A 183 3.09 -4.09 22.38
N ALA A 184 3.03 -2.83 21.98
CA ALA A 184 1.87 -2.20 21.38
C ALA A 184 2.33 -1.10 20.41
N ASN A 185 1.66 -1.02 19.26
CA ASN A 185 1.96 -0.11 18.18
C ASN A 185 0.66 0.43 17.60
N ALA A 186 0.45 1.75 17.66
CA ALA A 186 -0.65 2.39 16.96
C ALA A 186 -0.21 2.72 15.52
N GLU A 187 -0.92 2.15 14.56
CA GLU A 187 -0.55 2.19 13.14
C GLU A 187 -1.41 3.18 12.36
N TRP A 188 -2.71 3.27 12.70
CA TRP A 188 -3.65 4.14 12.01
C TRP A 188 -4.53 4.92 12.99
N ILE A 189 -5.05 6.05 12.51
CA ILE A 189 -6.00 6.90 13.21
C ILE A 189 -7.05 7.42 12.23
N THR A 190 -8.33 7.38 12.61
CA THR A 190 -9.41 7.92 11.77
C THR A 190 -9.27 9.44 11.60
N PRO A 191 -9.74 10.03 10.48
CA PRO A 191 -9.60 11.47 10.24
C PRO A 191 -10.20 12.35 11.33
N ASP A 192 -11.24 11.87 12.02
CA ASP A 192 -11.87 12.56 13.14
C ASP A 192 -11.10 12.45 14.46
N GLY A 193 -9.97 11.73 14.46
CA GLY A 193 -9.07 11.51 15.59
C GLY A 193 -9.61 10.55 16.65
N ARG A 194 -10.80 9.97 16.49
CA ARG A 194 -11.52 9.27 17.57
C ARG A 194 -11.15 7.80 17.72
N THR A 195 -10.67 7.16 16.67
CA THR A 195 -10.39 5.74 16.64
C THR A 195 -8.96 5.52 16.19
N VAL A 196 -8.19 4.84 17.04
CA VAL A 196 -6.81 4.44 16.77
C VAL A 196 -6.78 2.92 16.71
N ALA A 197 -6.04 2.34 15.78
CA ALA A 197 -5.90 0.91 15.62
C ALA A 197 -4.46 0.50 15.33
N GLY A 198 -4.16 -0.77 15.56
CA GLY A 198 -2.85 -1.35 15.30
C GLY A 198 -2.70 -2.69 15.99
N THR A 199 -1.48 -2.99 16.43
CA THR A 199 -1.09 -4.29 16.94
C THR A 199 -0.69 -4.20 18.41
N ALA A 200 -1.04 -5.20 19.22
CA ALA A 200 -0.48 -5.38 20.56
C ALA A 200 -0.27 -6.85 20.90
N SER A 201 0.74 -7.16 21.71
CA SER A 201 0.98 -8.52 22.19
C SER A 201 0.21 -8.83 23.47
N ASP A 202 -0.31 -10.06 23.59
CA ASP A 202 -0.85 -10.58 24.84
C ASP A 202 0.27 -11.03 25.81
N ALA A 203 -0.11 -11.56 26.98
CA ALA A 203 0.83 -12.07 27.97
C ALA A 203 1.63 -13.32 27.51
N ALA A 204 1.16 -14.03 26.49
CA ALA A 204 1.86 -15.16 25.88
C ALA A 204 2.79 -14.72 24.72
N GLY A 205 2.74 -13.44 24.34
CA GLY A 205 3.53 -12.89 23.24
C GLY A 205 2.86 -13.02 21.87
N ASN A 206 1.59 -13.41 21.80
CA ASN A 206 0.83 -13.50 20.56
C ASN A 206 0.40 -12.10 20.12
N ASN A 207 0.43 -11.82 18.82
CA ASN A 207 -0.01 -10.53 18.27
C ASN A 207 -1.52 -10.50 18.02
N HIS A 208 -2.14 -9.43 18.50
CA HIS A 208 -3.57 -9.16 18.39
C HIS A 208 -3.83 -7.87 17.62
N VAL A 209 -4.93 -7.87 16.87
CA VAL A 209 -5.51 -6.66 16.31
C VAL A 209 -6.24 -5.94 17.44
N VAL A 210 -5.90 -4.69 17.67
CA VAL A 210 -6.44 -3.91 18.78
C VAL A 210 -6.92 -2.54 18.32
N ARG A 211 -7.81 -1.97 19.14
CA ARG A 211 -8.31 -0.60 18.96
C ARG A 211 -8.20 0.17 20.26
N TRP A 212 -7.79 1.44 20.19
CA TRP A 212 -7.83 2.39 21.28
C TRP A 212 -8.87 3.47 21.02
N ASN A 213 -9.57 3.88 22.08
CA ASN A 213 -10.38 5.09 22.07
C ASN A 213 -9.57 6.31 22.55
N LEU A 214 -10.20 7.49 22.50
CA LEU A 214 -9.55 8.74 22.92
C LEU A 214 -9.06 8.77 24.38
N ALA A 215 -9.68 7.99 25.25
CA ALA A 215 -9.32 7.88 26.66
C ALA A 215 -8.20 6.85 26.91
N GLY A 216 -7.66 6.22 25.85
CA GLY A 216 -6.63 5.19 25.96
C GLY A 216 -7.18 3.81 26.31
N ALA A 217 -8.50 3.60 26.29
CA ALA A 217 -9.05 2.27 26.55
C ALA A 217 -8.79 1.37 25.33
N ILE A 218 -8.03 0.29 25.55
CA ILE A 218 -7.71 -0.73 24.56
C ILE A 218 -8.79 -1.80 24.49
N THR A 219 -9.14 -2.24 23.28
CA THR A 219 -10.03 -3.37 23.01
C THR A 219 -9.31 -4.36 22.12
N ASP A 220 -9.27 -5.62 22.54
CA ASP A 220 -8.79 -6.75 21.72
C ASP A 220 -9.89 -7.17 20.73
N LEU A 221 -9.56 -7.15 19.43
CA LEU A 221 -10.47 -7.51 18.34
C LEU A 221 -10.26 -8.96 17.86
N SER A 222 -9.23 -9.65 18.33
CA SER A 222 -8.93 -11.04 18.00
C SER A 222 -8.60 -11.88 19.25
N PRO A 223 -9.44 -11.84 20.31
CA PRO A 223 -9.12 -12.51 21.56
C PRO A 223 -8.99 -14.02 21.39
N GLY A 224 -7.89 -14.57 21.92
CA GLY A 224 -7.56 -15.98 21.87
C GLY A 224 -7.09 -16.49 20.50
N ASN A 225 -6.94 -15.62 19.49
CA ASN A 225 -6.28 -16.00 18.25
C ASN A 225 -4.75 -16.01 18.46
N PRO A 226 -4.04 -17.09 18.11
CA PRO A 226 -2.59 -17.18 18.34
C PRO A 226 -1.78 -16.27 17.42
N TYR A 227 -2.35 -15.82 16.30
CA TYR A 227 -1.66 -14.95 15.37
C TYR A 227 -2.63 -14.15 14.50
N SER A 228 -2.68 -12.84 14.72
CA SER A 228 -3.44 -11.92 13.88
C SER A 228 -2.65 -10.66 13.56
N THR A 229 -2.81 -10.18 12.33
CA THR A 229 -2.14 -8.97 11.84
C THR A 229 -3.17 -8.06 11.20
N PRO A 230 -3.24 -6.79 11.61
CA PRO A 230 -3.94 -5.79 10.81
C PRO A 230 -3.06 -5.37 9.64
N GLU A 231 -3.67 -4.95 8.54
CA GLU A 231 -2.95 -4.51 7.34
C GLU A 231 -3.40 -3.13 6.88
N ASP A 232 -4.68 -2.78 7.11
CA ASP A 232 -5.22 -1.47 6.75
C ASP A 232 -6.48 -1.12 7.56
N MET A 233 -6.76 0.17 7.69
CA MET A 233 -7.96 0.72 8.32
C MET A 233 -8.54 1.88 7.50
N ASN A 234 -9.83 1.81 7.16
CA ASN A 234 -10.51 2.89 6.47
C ASN A 234 -10.93 4.05 7.40
N ASP A 235 -11.46 5.13 6.83
CA ASP A 235 -11.83 6.36 7.57
C ASP A 235 -12.95 6.15 8.61
N PHE A 236 -13.67 5.03 8.53
CA PHE A 236 -14.73 4.66 9.47
C PHE A 236 -14.26 3.72 10.59
N GLY A 237 -12.97 3.38 10.60
CA GLY A 237 -12.37 2.50 11.60
C GLY A 237 -12.63 1.01 11.34
N VAL A 238 -13.00 0.63 10.12
CA VAL A 238 -13.06 -0.78 9.70
C VAL A 238 -11.66 -1.22 9.35
N ILE A 239 -11.22 -2.32 9.96
CA ILE A 239 -9.87 -2.87 9.81
C ILE A 239 -9.97 -4.14 8.96
N VAL A 240 -9.00 -4.36 8.07
CA VAL A 240 -8.77 -5.64 7.43
C VAL A 240 -7.36 -6.14 7.71
N GLY A 241 -7.16 -7.44 7.53
CA GLY A 241 -5.88 -8.08 7.75
C GLY A 241 -6.00 -9.60 7.67
N SER A 242 -5.26 -10.29 8.52
CA SER A 242 -5.32 -11.75 8.63
C SER A 242 -5.40 -12.24 10.07
N ALA A 243 -6.01 -13.41 10.26
CA ALA A 243 -6.00 -14.13 11.53
C ALA A 243 -5.82 -15.64 11.29
N GLU A 244 -5.25 -16.34 12.26
CA GLU A 244 -5.08 -17.79 12.15
C GLU A 244 -6.45 -18.51 12.18
N LEU A 245 -6.65 -19.40 11.21
CA LEU A 245 -7.74 -20.37 11.18
C LEU A 245 -7.18 -21.70 10.70
N ASN A 246 -7.26 -22.73 11.54
CA ASN A 246 -6.77 -24.09 11.25
C ASN A 246 -5.30 -24.09 10.79
N GLY A 247 -4.43 -23.35 11.51
CA GLY A 247 -2.99 -23.28 11.24
C GLY A 247 -2.59 -22.46 10.01
N ASN A 248 -3.50 -21.70 9.41
CA ASN A 248 -3.21 -20.84 8.25
C ASN A 248 -3.73 -19.42 8.51
N PRO A 249 -3.01 -18.36 8.10
CA PRO A 249 -3.58 -17.02 8.06
C PRO A 249 -4.69 -16.95 7.01
N LYS A 250 -5.84 -16.42 7.42
CA LYS A 250 -7.00 -16.20 6.55
C LYS A 250 -7.41 -14.73 6.60
N PRO A 251 -7.96 -14.17 5.51
CA PRO A 251 -8.33 -12.78 5.44
C PRO A 251 -9.54 -12.49 6.34
N VAL A 252 -9.43 -11.43 7.13
CA VAL A 252 -10.44 -11.04 8.13
C VAL A 252 -10.74 -9.56 8.03
N ARG A 253 -11.95 -9.22 8.42
CA ARG A 253 -12.39 -7.86 8.70
C ARG A 253 -12.85 -7.73 10.15
N TRP A 254 -12.47 -6.62 10.78
CA TRP A 254 -12.99 -6.19 12.08
C TRP A 254 -13.72 -4.86 11.94
N GLU A 255 -14.99 -4.86 12.30
CA GLU A 255 -15.87 -3.70 12.23
C GLU A 255 -15.68 -2.77 13.44
N ARG A 256 -16.27 -1.58 13.38
CA ARG A 256 -16.14 -0.58 14.44
C ARG A 256 -16.75 -1.03 15.78
N ASP A 257 -17.78 -1.86 15.73
CA ASP A 257 -18.41 -2.47 16.91
C ASP A 257 -17.63 -3.70 17.44
N GLY A 258 -16.53 -4.07 16.78
CA GLY A 258 -15.72 -5.25 17.12
C GLY A 258 -16.19 -6.54 16.46
N ARG A 259 -17.25 -6.52 15.65
CA ARG A 259 -17.68 -7.71 14.89
C ARG A 259 -16.58 -8.13 13.92
N MET A 260 -16.14 -9.37 14.07
CA MET A 260 -15.20 -10.02 13.18
C MET A 260 -15.95 -10.77 12.06
N THR A 261 -15.41 -10.75 10.84
CA THR A 261 -15.96 -11.49 9.69
C THR A 261 -14.82 -12.03 8.84
N TRP A 262 -14.81 -13.35 8.64
CA TRP A 262 -13.93 -13.99 7.68
C TRP A 262 -14.31 -13.56 6.26
N LEU A 263 -13.31 -13.20 5.47
CA LEU A 263 -13.51 -12.94 4.05
C LEU A 263 -13.36 -14.27 3.30
N GLU A 264 -14.26 -14.53 2.35
CA GLU A 264 -14.33 -15.82 1.65
C GLU A 264 -12.99 -16.15 0.98
N TYR A 265 -12.39 -17.29 1.33
CA TYR A 265 -11.21 -17.80 0.64
C TYR A 265 -11.17 -19.33 0.68
N PRO A 266 -10.85 -20.02 -0.43
CA PRO A 266 -10.79 -21.47 -0.48
C PRO A 266 -9.78 -22.02 0.53
N GLU A 267 -10.12 -23.18 1.08
CA GLU A 267 -9.65 -23.58 2.40
C GLU A 267 -8.18 -24.03 2.45
N SER A 268 -7.55 -24.40 1.34
CA SER A 268 -6.26 -25.13 1.40
C SER A 268 -5.01 -24.29 1.69
N GLY A 269 -5.02 -22.97 1.45
CA GLY A 269 -3.79 -22.14 1.52
C GLY A 269 -3.93 -20.81 2.27
N PRO A 270 -2.82 -20.17 2.64
CA PRO A 270 -2.84 -18.88 3.33
C PRO A 270 -3.34 -17.75 2.43
N ALA A 271 -3.98 -16.76 3.03
CA ALA A 271 -4.49 -15.58 2.33
C ALA A 271 -4.60 -14.36 3.27
N TRP A 272 -4.54 -13.17 2.66
CA TRP A 272 -4.45 -11.90 3.36
C TRP A 272 -5.34 -10.85 2.68
N ALA A 273 -6.02 -10.04 3.49
CA ALA A 273 -6.60 -8.78 3.04
C ALA A 273 -5.59 -7.67 3.34
N LYS A 274 -5.20 -6.90 2.32
CA LYS A 274 -4.14 -5.90 2.38
C LYS A 274 -4.63 -4.47 2.46
N ALA A 275 -5.82 -4.19 1.91
CA ALA A 275 -6.39 -2.85 1.92
C ALA A 275 -7.92 -2.87 1.98
N VAL A 276 -8.50 -1.80 2.49
CA VAL A 276 -9.95 -1.59 2.61
C VAL A 276 -10.34 -0.16 2.28
N ASN A 277 -11.24 0.00 1.32
CA ASN A 277 -11.77 1.33 1.00
C ASN A 277 -12.92 1.73 1.95
N ASN A 278 -13.34 3.00 1.84
CA ASN A 278 -14.45 3.57 2.62
C ASN A 278 -15.83 2.95 2.33
N ALA A 279 -16.02 2.27 1.19
CA ALA A 279 -17.23 1.49 0.93
C ALA A 279 -17.22 0.12 1.64
N GLY A 280 -16.08 -0.25 2.25
CA GLY A 280 -15.85 -1.55 2.85
C GLY A 280 -15.62 -2.65 1.82
N ALA A 281 -15.18 -2.33 0.60
CA ALA A 281 -14.56 -3.34 -0.26
C ALA A 281 -13.08 -3.49 0.13
N ALA A 282 -12.55 -4.70 0.00
CA ALA A 282 -11.18 -5.02 0.36
C ALA A 282 -10.42 -5.63 -0.82
N ALA A 283 -9.10 -5.44 -0.85
CA ALA A 283 -8.18 -6.08 -1.79
C ALA A 283 -7.13 -6.91 -1.05
N GLY A 284 -6.52 -7.86 -1.75
CA GLY A 284 -5.54 -8.77 -1.19
C GLY A 284 -5.34 -9.96 -2.11
N GLY A 285 -5.16 -11.14 -1.52
CA GLY A 285 -4.97 -12.38 -2.26
C GLY A 285 -4.43 -13.50 -1.38
N GLY A 286 -4.00 -14.58 -2.01
CA GLY A 286 -3.41 -15.73 -1.32
C GLY A 286 -3.29 -16.94 -2.23
N TYR A 287 -2.96 -18.09 -1.65
CA TYR A 287 -2.71 -19.29 -2.44
C TYR A 287 -4.00 -19.97 -2.92
N LEU A 288 -4.21 -20.01 -4.24
CA LEU A 288 -5.25 -20.84 -4.87
C LEU A 288 -4.80 -22.30 -4.99
N VAL A 289 -5.72 -23.16 -5.46
CA VAL A 289 -5.42 -24.56 -5.82
C VAL A 289 -4.23 -24.56 -6.78
N PHE A 290 -3.20 -25.36 -6.48
CA PHE A 290 -1.88 -25.43 -7.13
C PHE A 290 -0.81 -24.41 -6.66
N GLY A 291 -1.04 -23.66 -5.58
CA GLY A 291 0.04 -22.93 -4.90
C GLY A 291 0.47 -21.63 -5.58
N THR A 292 -0.35 -21.09 -6.48
CA THR A 292 -0.17 -19.75 -7.03
C THR A 292 -0.83 -18.74 -6.10
N GLU A 293 -0.07 -17.76 -5.62
CA GLU A 293 -0.62 -16.59 -4.93
C GLU A 293 -1.40 -15.76 -5.94
N SER A 294 -2.70 -15.55 -5.76
CA SER A 294 -3.53 -14.87 -6.75
C SER A 294 -4.26 -13.66 -6.16
N PRO A 295 -4.35 -12.55 -6.89
CA PRO A 295 -4.99 -11.34 -6.44
C PRO A 295 -6.51 -11.52 -6.37
N ALA A 296 -7.10 -11.00 -5.31
CA ALA A 296 -8.54 -11.06 -5.05
C ALA A 296 -9.06 -9.73 -4.52
N LYS A 297 -10.38 -9.55 -4.67
CA LYS A 297 -11.13 -8.51 -3.97
C LYS A 297 -12.31 -9.13 -3.23
N TRP A 298 -12.74 -8.47 -2.16
CA TRP A 298 -13.94 -8.82 -1.42
C TRP A 298 -14.90 -7.65 -1.35
N ASN A 299 -16.19 -7.93 -1.53
CA ASN A 299 -17.21 -6.94 -1.25
C ASN A 299 -17.39 -6.77 0.27
N ARG A 300 -18.29 -5.87 0.68
CA ARG A 300 -18.56 -5.62 2.11
C ARG A 300 -19.11 -6.84 2.87
N ALA A 301 -19.84 -7.71 2.18
CA ALA A 301 -20.37 -8.94 2.76
C ALA A 301 -19.31 -10.05 2.89
N GLY A 302 -18.09 -9.83 2.40
CA GLY A 302 -17.02 -10.81 2.40
C GLY A 302 -17.04 -11.78 1.22
N THR A 303 -17.92 -11.57 0.24
CA THR A 303 -17.92 -12.38 -1.00
C THR A 303 -16.72 -12.04 -1.85
N ARG A 304 -16.00 -13.06 -2.30
CA ARG A 304 -14.78 -12.91 -3.07
C ARG A 304 -15.04 -12.74 -4.57
N THR A 305 -14.20 -11.98 -5.24
CA THR A 305 -13.99 -12.00 -6.69
C THR A 305 -12.52 -12.21 -6.97
N THR A 306 -12.19 -13.25 -7.74
CA THR A 306 -10.82 -13.49 -8.24
C THR A 306 -10.51 -12.47 -9.31
N LEU A 307 -9.39 -11.74 -9.16
CA LEU A 307 -8.96 -10.73 -10.13
C LEU A 307 -8.07 -11.31 -11.22
N SER A 308 -7.32 -12.36 -10.86
CA SER A 308 -6.48 -13.12 -11.78
C SER A 308 -6.20 -14.51 -11.21
N THR A 309 -5.84 -15.45 -12.08
CA THR A 309 -5.33 -16.78 -11.70
C THR A 309 -3.81 -16.86 -11.75
N GLU A 310 -3.15 -15.83 -12.28
CA GLU A 310 -1.69 -15.73 -12.32
C GLU A 310 -1.13 -15.31 -10.97
N ARG A 311 0.21 -15.36 -10.85
CA ARG A 311 0.88 -15.06 -9.59
C ARG A 311 0.80 -13.56 -9.30
N GLY A 312 0.15 -13.14 -8.23
CA GLY A 312 0.01 -11.74 -7.87
C GLY A 312 -0.71 -11.50 -6.56
N LEU A 313 -0.73 -10.22 -6.16
CA LEU A 313 -1.38 -9.74 -4.95
C LEU A 313 -1.94 -8.33 -5.18
N GLY A 314 -3.14 -8.06 -4.67
CA GLY A 314 -3.70 -6.71 -4.60
C GLY A 314 -3.21 -6.01 -3.33
N TYR A 315 -2.58 -4.85 -3.47
CA TYR A 315 -2.01 -4.08 -2.35
C TYR A 315 -2.89 -2.92 -1.90
N ASP A 316 -3.68 -2.33 -2.82
CA ASP A 316 -4.56 -1.22 -2.49
C ASP A 316 -5.84 -1.21 -3.34
N ILE A 317 -6.87 -0.52 -2.85
CA ILE A 317 -8.19 -0.42 -3.48
C ILE A 317 -8.79 0.98 -3.36
N ASP A 318 -9.13 1.58 -4.49
CA ASP A 318 -9.75 2.91 -4.51
C ASP A 318 -11.25 2.86 -4.14
N ARG A 319 -11.88 4.03 -4.03
CA ARG A 319 -13.32 4.20 -3.76
C ARG A 319 -14.24 3.61 -4.84
N LEU A 320 -13.74 3.39 -6.05
CA LEU A 320 -14.48 2.82 -7.18
C LEU A 320 -14.38 1.29 -7.20
N GLY A 321 -13.50 0.70 -6.38
CA GLY A 321 -13.22 -0.73 -6.37
C GLY A 321 -12.15 -1.14 -7.38
N THR A 322 -11.36 -0.19 -7.90
CA THR A 322 -10.14 -0.46 -8.66
C THR A 322 -9.08 -0.94 -7.68
N VAL A 323 -8.53 -2.13 -7.95
CA VAL A 323 -7.43 -2.70 -7.17
C VAL A 323 -6.12 -2.46 -7.89
N VAL A 324 -5.06 -2.12 -7.17
CA VAL A 324 -3.69 -2.04 -7.69
C VAL A 324 -2.79 -3.02 -6.96
N GLY A 325 -1.76 -3.50 -7.63
CA GLY A 325 -0.84 -4.47 -7.07
C GLY A 325 0.19 -4.94 -8.08
N LEU A 326 0.52 -6.24 -8.03
CA LEU A 326 1.41 -6.88 -8.99
C LEU A 326 0.82 -8.20 -9.51
N GLU A 327 1.17 -8.53 -10.74
CA GLU A 327 0.94 -9.83 -11.37
C GLU A 327 2.15 -10.18 -12.23
N ASP A 328 2.66 -11.41 -12.07
CA ASP A 328 3.86 -11.92 -12.72
C ASP A 328 5.05 -10.96 -12.63
N ASN A 329 5.29 -10.45 -11.42
CA ASN A 329 6.34 -9.48 -11.08
C ASN A 329 6.17 -8.08 -11.70
N ILE A 330 5.05 -7.80 -12.36
CA ILE A 330 4.80 -6.50 -12.99
C ILE A 330 3.58 -5.81 -12.36
N ALA A 331 3.70 -4.52 -12.13
CA ALA A 331 2.64 -3.69 -11.59
C ALA A 331 1.39 -3.79 -12.48
N ALA A 332 0.24 -3.96 -11.84
CA ALA A 332 -1.05 -4.11 -12.51
C ALA A 332 -2.15 -3.37 -11.76
N LYS A 333 -3.20 -2.98 -12.50
CA LYS A 333 -4.47 -2.53 -11.95
C LYS A 333 -5.61 -3.38 -12.48
N TRP A 334 -6.60 -3.65 -11.65
CA TRP A 334 -7.84 -4.34 -12.01
C TRP A 334 -9.02 -3.43 -11.71
N ALA A 335 -9.78 -3.08 -12.74
CA ALA A 335 -10.99 -2.27 -12.58
C ALA A 335 -12.09 -3.04 -11.83
N ALA A 336 -13.15 -2.33 -11.45
CA ALA A 336 -14.27 -2.90 -10.70
C ALA A 336 -14.99 -4.04 -11.45
N ASP A 337 -14.92 -4.07 -12.78
CA ASP A 337 -15.45 -5.15 -13.63
C ASP A 337 -14.48 -6.34 -13.80
N GLY A 338 -13.27 -6.24 -13.25
CA GLY A 338 -12.21 -7.25 -13.37
C GLY A 338 -11.26 -7.01 -14.55
N THR A 339 -11.45 -5.97 -15.36
CA THR A 339 -10.56 -5.65 -16.48
C THR A 339 -9.16 -5.31 -15.96
N ARG A 340 -8.17 -6.12 -16.35
CA ARG A 340 -6.76 -5.90 -16.01
C ARG A 340 -6.10 -4.91 -16.97
N THR A 341 -5.28 -4.01 -16.43
CA THR A 341 -4.32 -3.19 -17.16
C THR A 341 -2.92 -3.40 -16.60
N VAL A 342 -1.96 -3.69 -17.49
CA VAL A 342 -0.53 -3.77 -17.13
C VAL A 342 0.04 -2.37 -17.04
N LEU A 343 0.67 -2.06 -15.90
CA LEU A 343 1.32 -0.77 -15.65
C LEU A 343 2.80 -0.79 -16.04
N GLY A 344 3.42 -1.96 -16.16
CA GLY A 344 4.79 -2.09 -16.63
C GLY A 344 5.85 -1.61 -15.63
N ALA A 345 7.11 -1.71 -16.04
CA ALA A 345 8.29 -1.34 -15.26
C ALA A 345 9.09 -0.21 -15.97
N LEU A 346 10.04 0.39 -15.26
CA LEU A 346 11.00 1.34 -15.84
C LEU A 346 11.81 0.65 -16.95
N PRO A 347 12.37 1.42 -17.90
CA PRO A 347 13.20 0.88 -18.97
C PRO A 347 14.29 -0.08 -18.45
N GLY A 348 14.30 -1.30 -19.00
CA GLY A 348 15.24 -2.37 -18.64
C GLY A 348 14.92 -3.11 -17.33
N GLY A 349 13.91 -2.67 -16.56
CA GLY A 349 13.46 -3.33 -15.35
C GLY A 349 12.60 -4.57 -15.61
N THR A 350 12.73 -5.57 -14.75
CA THR A 350 11.94 -6.82 -14.80
C THR A 350 10.92 -6.95 -13.68
N TYR A 351 11.01 -6.08 -12.66
CA TYR A 351 10.12 -6.07 -11.52
C TYR A 351 9.49 -4.69 -11.30
N SER A 352 8.20 -4.69 -10.98
CA SER A 352 7.48 -3.51 -10.49
C SER A 352 6.27 -3.93 -9.65
N VAL A 353 5.88 -3.09 -8.70
CA VAL A 353 4.67 -3.25 -7.89
C VAL A 353 4.02 -1.90 -7.68
N ALA A 354 2.70 -1.86 -7.88
CA ALA A 354 1.88 -0.73 -7.45
C ALA A 354 1.41 -0.98 -6.01
N THR A 355 1.74 -0.07 -5.10
CA THR A 355 1.45 -0.24 -3.68
C THR A 355 0.29 0.62 -3.19
N HIS A 356 -0.04 1.70 -3.91
CA HIS A 356 -1.12 2.60 -3.50
C HIS A 356 -1.77 3.31 -4.70
N ILE A 357 -3.07 3.58 -4.60
CA ILE A 357 -3.88 4.32 -5.57
C ILE A 357 -4.59 5.50 -4.90
N ALA A 358 -4.18 6.70 -5.29
CA ALA A 358 -4.76 7.94 -4.76
C ALA A 358 -6.19 8.17 -5.31
N PRO A 359 -7.03 9.00 -4.65
CA PRO A 359 -8.40 9.29 -5.08
C PRO A 359 -8.52 9.90 -6.49
N ASN A 360 -7.45 10.53 -6.99
CA ASN A 360 -7.36 11.09 -8.34
C ASN A 360 -6.94 10.05 -9.41
N GLY A 361 -6.72 8.79 -9.03
CA GLY A 361 -6.30 7.70 -9.91
C GLY A 361 -4.79 7.60 -10.14
N THR A 362 -3.98 8.46 -9.51
CA THR A 362 -2.52 8.33 -9.52
C THR A 362 -2.12 7.10 -8.73
N ILE A 363 -1.26 6.28 -9.31
CA ILE A 363 -0.78 5.06 -8.66
C ILE A 363 0.70 5.28 -8.34
N ILE A 364 1.12 4.90 -7.13
CA ILE A 364 2.52 4.92 -6.73
C ILE A 364 2.99 3.50 -6.40
N GLY A 365 4.30 3.32 -6.39
CA GLY A 365 4.92 2.08 -5.99
C GLY A 365 6.40 2.08 -6.31
N VAL A 366 6.94 0.90 -6.63
CA VAL A 366 8.34 0.75 -6.97
C VAL A 366 8.53 0.00 -8.28
N SER A 367 9.65 0.26 -8.95
CA SER A 367 10.10 -0.46 -10.13
C SER A 367 11.62 -0.59 -10.13
N GLU A 368 12.12 -1.72 -10.60
CA GLU A 368 13.53 -1.86 -10.97
C GLU A 368 13.82 -1.05 -12.23
N ASN A 369 15.03 -0.51 -12.35
CA ASN A 369 15.58 0.01 -13.59
C ASN A 369 16.50 -1.03 -14.27
N GLU A 370 17.11 -0.68 -15.40
CA GLU A 370 18.07 -1.51 -16.15
C GLU A 370 19.25 -2.08 -15.33
N ASN A 371 19.57 -1.48 -14.18
CA ASN A 371 20.64 -1.92 -13.29
C ASN A 371 20.13 -2.79 -12.12
N GLY A 372 18.85 -3.19 -12.14
CA GLY A 372 18.20 -3.94 -11.06
C GLY A 372 18.01 -3.13 -9.77
N ARG A 373 18.07 -1.79 -9.84
CA ARG A 373 17.87 -0.92 -8.67
C ARG A 373 16.40 -0.54 -8.53
N THR A 374 15.84 -0.78 -7.35
CA THR A 374 14.47 -0.38 -7.00
C THR A 374 14.36 1.14 -6.86
N ARG A 375 13.40 1.72 -7.57
CA ARG A 375 13.11 3.15 -7.60
C ARG A 375 11.66 3.38 -7.23
N ALA A 376 11.41 4.44 -6.46
CA ALA A 376 10.08 4.98 -6.33
C ALA A 376 9.59 5.43 -7.71
N VAL A 377 8.35 5.08 -8.04
CA VAL A 377 7.73 5.46 -9.31
C VAL A 377 6.29 5.88 -9.09
N TYR A 378 5.75 6.63 -10.06
CA TYR A 378 4.31 6.78 -10.19
C TYR A 378 3.84 6.47 -11.61
N TRP A 379 2.61 5.98 -11.70
CA TRP A 379 1.87 5.83 -12.94
C TRP A 379 0.78 6.90 -12.98
N PRO A 380 0.79 7.80 -13.98
CA PRO A 380 -0.26 8.81 -14.14
C PRO A 380 -1.64 8.18 -14.26
N ALA A 381 -2.67 8.92 -13.84
CA ALA A 381 -4.05 8.56 -14.15
C ALA A 381 -4.22 8.52 -15.68
N GLY A 382 -4.48 7.32 -16.20
CA GLY A 382 -4.68 7.06 -17.63
C GLY A 382 -6.14 7.13 -18.06
#